data_AF-A0A7G5DRH1-F1
#
_entry.id   AF-A0A7G5DRH1-F1
#
_cell.length_a   1.000
_cell.length_b   1.000
_cell.length_c   1.000
_cell.angle_alpha   90.00
_cell.angle_beta   90.00
_cell.angle_gamma   90.00
#
_symmetry.space_group_name_H-M   'P 1'
#
loop_
_entity.id
_entity.type
_entity.pdbx_description
1 polymer ?
#
loop_
_entity_poly.entity_id
_entity_poly.type
_entity_poly.pdbx_seq_one_letter_code
_entity_poly.pdbx_strand_id
1 'polypeptide(L)'
;MNKTEKMLVGERTFCAMLLIVTLAILYLAYDIAGLSSVNSPGAFPVGVGLIMLLSVIKIGFELIGKTKPDSNGWLDSARQFIHEHFPKRTLIFLGLAVIYLAAIQWASFYVSTFVFLVLSIVYLRNGRVAGAVMVAAILLAVIYLLFTLAFSVYLP
;
A
#
# COMPACT_ATOMS: atom_id res chain seq x y z
N MET A 1 -12.47 34.37 9.57
CA MET A 1 -11.34 34.22 8.63
C MET A 1 -11.26 32.75 8.22
N ASN A 2 -11.87 32.36 7.10
CA ASN A 2 -11.66 31.02 6.53
C ASN A 2 -10.21 30.97 6.04
N LYS A 3 -9.34 30.19 6.70
CA LYS A 3 -8.02 29.87 6.16
C LYS A 3 -8.24 29.20 4.82
N THR A 4 -7.91 29.88 3.73
CA THR A 4 -7.90 29.26 2.40
C THR A 4 -6.87 28.14 2.46
N GLU A 5 -7.32 26.88 2.45
CA GLU A 5 -6.42 25.75 2.34
C GLU A 5 -5.66 25.87 1.00
N LYS A 6 -4.35 26.06 1.12
CA LYS A 6 -3.45 26.05 -0.03
C LYS A 6 -3.15 24.61 -0.41
N MET A 7 -3.10 24.34 -1.70
CA MET A 7 -2.69 23.03 -2.22
C MET A 7 -1.21 22.79 -1.93
N LEU A 8 -0.87 21.54 -1.60
CA LEU A 8 0.53 21.11 -1.57
C LEU A 8 1.09 21.07 -2.99
N VAL A 9 2.39 21.31 -3.11
CA VAL A 9 3.06 21.29 -4.42
C VAL A 9 3.05 19.85 -4.96
N GLY A 10 2.56 19.67 -6.19
CA GLY A 10 2.46 18.35 -6.82
C GLY A 10 1.27 17.48 -6.39
N GLU A 11 0.38 17.97 -5.53
CA GLU A 11 -0.79 17.21 -5.03
C GLU A 11 -1.73 16.79 -6.18
N ARG A 12 -1.91 17.64 -7.21
CA ARG A 12 -2.70 17.31 -8.42
C ARG A 12 -2.11 16.17 -9.23
N THR A 13 -0.82 16.26 -9.53
CA THR A 13 -0.11 15.25 -10.31
C THR A 13 -0.09 13.92 -9.58
N PHE A 14 0.07 13.94 -8.25
CA PHE A 14 -0.02 12.73 -7.45
C PHE A 14 -1.41 12.14 -7.40
N CYS A 15 -2.45 12.96 -7.21
CA CYS A 15 -3.83 12.49 -7.24
C CYS A 15 -4.16 11.84 -8.59
N ALA A 16 -3.70 12.43 -9.71
CA ALA A 16 -3.85 11.86 -11.04
C ALA A 16 -3.07 10.54 -11.19
N MET A 17 -1.82 10.48 -10.74
CA MET A 17 -1.02 9.24 -10.75
C MET A 17 -1.66 8.14 -9.91
N LEU A 18 -2.15 8.48 -8.71
CA LEU A 18 -2.81 7.57 -7.79
C LEU A 18 -4.11 7.03 -8.38
N LEU A 19 -4.86 7.87 -9.11
CA LEU A 19 -6.04 7.43 -9.87
C LEU A 19 -5.67 6.39 -10.94
N ILE A 20 -4.64 6.66 -11.74
CA ILE A 20 -4.19 5.73 -12.79
C ILE A 20 -3.74 4.39 -12.17
N VAL A 21 -2.93 4.43 -11.12
CA VAL A 21 -2.48 3.22 -10.41
C VAL A 21 -3.65 2.44 -9.83
N THR A 22 -4.63 3.14 -9.25
CA THR A 22 -5.84 2.50 -8.68
C THR A 22 -6.65 1.79 -9.76
N LEU A 23 -6.86 2.44 -10.92
CA LEU A 23 -7.55 1.81 -12.05
C LEU A 23 -6.78 0.60 -12.60
N ALA A 24 -5.46 0.68 -12.68
CA ALA A 24 -4.63 -0.45 -13.10
C ALA A 24 -4.77 -1.63 -12.13
N ILE A 25 -4.74 -1.39 -10.82
CA ILE A 25 -4.95 -2.43 -9.79
C ILE A 25 -6.34 -3.07 -9.95
N LEU A 26 -7.39 -2.27 -10.14
CA LEU A 26 -8.75 -2.78 -10.35
C LEU A 26 -8.86 -3.61 -11.62
N TYR A 27 -8.21 -3.20 -12.70
CA TYR A 27 -8.16 -3.95 -13.96
C TYR A 27 -7.46 -5.30 -13.77
N LEU A 28 -6.26 -5.32 -13.18
CA LEU A 28 -5.54 -6.57 -12.90
C LEU A 28 -6.33 -7.48 -11.96
N ALA A 29 -6.97 -6.91 -10.93
CA ALA A 29 -7.77 -7.66 -9.98
C ALA A 29 -9.00 -8.30 -10.65
N TYR A 30 -9.63 -7.58 -11.59
CA TYR A 30 -10.73 -8.09 -12.39
C TYR A 30 -10.26 -9.18 -13.35
N ASP A 31 -9.09 -9.02 -13.99
CA ASP A 31 -8.50 -10.02 -14.88
C ASP A 31 -8.22 -11.36 -14.16
N ILE A 32 -7.78 -11.31 -12.89
CA ILE A 32 -7.47 -12.51 -12.09
C ILE A 32 -8.71 -13.37 -11.81
N ALA A 33 -9.90 -12.79 -11.61
CA ALA A 33 -11.04 -13.54 -11.07
C ALA A 33 -12.41 -13.21 -11.67
N GLY A 34 -12.55 -12.19 -12.52
CA GLY A 34 -13.79 -11.85 -13.24
C GLY A 34 -15.04 -11.64 -12.38
N LEU A 35 -14.89 -11.38 -11.07
CA LEU A 35 -15.96 -11.35 -10.06
C LEU A 35 -16.68 -12.69 -9.80
N SER A 36 -16.06 -13.81 -10.18
CA SER A 36 -16.66 -15.16 -10.10
C SER A 36 -17.03 -15.62 -8.69
N SER A 37 -16.33 -15.14 -7.64
CA SER A 37 -16.74 -15.36 -6.24
C SER A 37 -16.15 -14.34 -5.27
N VAL A 38 -16.83 -14.13 -4.14
CA VAL A 38 -16.41 -13.24 -3.05
C VAL A 38 -15.13 -13.74 -2.36
N ASN A 39 -14.87 -15.05 -2.40
CA ASN A 39 -13.66 -15.67 -1.85
C ASN A 39 -12.59 -15.96 -2.92
N SER A 40 -12.70 -15.34 -4.10
CA SER A 40 -11.70 -15.51 -5.16
C SER A 40 -10.40 -14.77 -4.83
N PRO A 41 -9.25 -15.20 -5.40
CA PRO A 41 -7.97 -14.51 -5.22
C PRO A 41 -7.99 -13.02 -5.65
N GLY A 42 -8.86 -12.64 -6.58
CA GLY A 42 -9.03 -11.26 -7.03
C GLY A 42 -9.94 -10.41 -6.15
N ALA A 43 -10.77 -11.00 -5.28
CA ALA A 43 -11.75 -10.27 -4.48
C ALA A 43 -11.11 -9.28 -3.50
N PHE A 44 -9.99 -9.66 -2.87
CA PHE A 44 -9.29 -8.79 -1.93
C PHE A 44 -8.66 -7.57 -2.63
N PRO A 45 -7.87 -7.73 -3.73
CA PRO A 45 -7.40 -6.60 -4.53
C PRO A 45 -8.53 -5.70 -5.07
N VAL A 46 -9.67 -6.25 -5.50
CA VAL A 46 -10.84 -5.45 -5.91
C VAL A 46 -11.35 -4.59 -4.74
N GLY A 47 -11.55 -5.19 -3.56
CA GLY A 47 -12.03 -4.48 -2.38
C GLY A 47 -11.12 -3.31 -1.98
N VAL A 48 -9.81 -3.54 -1.92
CA VAL A 48 -8.83 -2.48 -1.63
C VAL A 48 -8.82 -1.42 -2.73
N GLY A 49 -8.87 -1.83 -4.01
CA GLY A 49 -8.93 -0.92 -5.15
C GLY A 49 -10.15 0.00 -5.12
N LEU A 50 -11.32 -0.50 -4.69
CA LEU A 50 -12.53 0.31 -4.53
C LEU A 50 -12.38 1.36 -3.42
N ILE A 51 -11.82 0.99 -2.27
CA ILE A 51 -11.55 1.93 -1.18
C ILE A 51 -10.55 3.01 -1.63
N MET A 52 -9.50 2.61 -2.36
CA MET A 52 -8.54 3.53 -2.95
C MET A 52 -9.23 4.47 -3.95
N LEU A 53 -10.12 3.96 -4.80
CA LEU A 53 -10.84 4.75 -5.79
C LEU A 53 -11.72 5.82 -5.12
N LEU A 54 -12.50 5.42 -4.10
CA LEU A 54 -13.32 6.36 -3.33
C LEU A 54 -12.47 7.42 -2.63
N SER A 55 -11.33 7.02 -2.07
CA SER A 55 -10.39 7.94 -1.42
C SER A 55 -9.82 8.96 -2.41
N VAL A 56 -9.39 8.52 -3.59
CA VAL A 56 -8.85 9.38 -4.66
C VAL A 56 -9.91 10.33 -5.18
N ILE A 57 -11.15 9.86 -5.39
CA ILE A 57 -12.27 10.71 -5.81
C ILE A 57 -12.52 11.80 -4.78
N LYS A 58 -12.58 11.45 -3.49
CA LYS A 58 -12.76 12.42 -2.40
C LYS A 58 -11.64 13.45 -2.37
N ILE A 59 -10.38 13.01 -2.43
CA ILE A 59 -9.21 13.90 -2.46
C ILE A 59 -9.29 14.82 -3.68
N GLY A 60 -9.66 14.29 -4.84
CA GLY A 60 -9.84 15.06 -6.07
C GLY A 60 -10.89 16.16 -5.95
N PHE A 61 -12.04 15.88 -5.31
CA PHE A 61 -13.07 16.88 -5.04
C PHE A 61 -12.59 17.98 -4.08
N GLU A 62 -11.91 17.61 -2.99
CA GLU A 62 -11.30 18.58 -2.07
C GLU A 62 -10.29 19.48 -2.81
N LEU A 63 -9.61 18.94 -3.82
CA LEU A 63 -8.59 19.63 -4.59
C LEU A 63 -9.11 20.69 -5.57
N ILE A 64 -10.37 20.62 -5.97
CA ILE A 64 -11.00 21.60 -6.87
C ILE A 64 -11.17 22.96 -6.17
N GLY A 65 -11.38 22.96 -4.85
CA GLY A 65 -11.62 24.17 -4.05
C GLY A 65 -10.36 24.86 -3.50
N LYS A 66 -9.18 24.24 -3.60
CA LYS A 66 -7.95 24.77 -3.01
C LYS A 66 -7.20 25.73 -3.96
N THR A 67 -6.48 26.69 -3.39
CA THR A 67 -5.71 27.70 -4.16
C THR A 67 -4.36 27.15 -4.62
N LYS A 68 -3.87 27.66 -5.77
CA LYS A 68 -2.60 27.21 -6.38
C LYS A 68 -1.44 27.29 -5.37
N PRO A 69 -0.50 26.33 -5.40
CA PRO A 69 0.68 26.39 -4.54
C PRO A 69 1.59 27.56 -4.92
N ASP A 70 2.17 28.22 -3.92
CA ASP A 70 3.29 29.14 -4.12
C ASP A 70 4.53 28.28 -4.41
N SER A 71 4.92 28.14 -5.68
CA SER A 71 6.10 27.37 -6.07
C SER A 71 6.98 28.16 -7.04
N ASN A 72 8.26 28.30 -6.67
CA ASN A 72 9.28 28.98 -7.46
C ASN A 72 10.05 27.97 -8.33
N GLY A 73 9.36 27.35 -9.30
CA GLY A 73 9.99 26.49 -10.33
C GLY A 73 9.78 24.97 -10.18
N TRP A 74 10.10 24.24 -11.25
CA TRP A 74 9.80 22.80 -11.41
C TRP A 74 10.65 21.88 -10.53
N LEU A 75 11.95 22.20 -10.35
CA LEU A 75 12.88 21.39 -9.54
C LEU A 75 12.56 21.44 -8.05
N ASP A 76 12.27 22.62 -7.51
CA ASP A 76 11.88 22.77 -6.10
C ASP A 76 10.52 22.11 -5.82
N SER A 77 9.61 22.20 -6.79
CA SER A 77 8.32 21.51 -6.75
C SER A 77 8.47 19.99 -6.67
N ALA A 78 9.35 19.40 -7.49
CA ALA A 78 9.61 17.96 -7.48
C ALA A 78 10.27 17.49 -6.17
N ARG A 79 11.22 18.27 -5.64
CA ARG A 79 11.91 17.95 -4.40
C ARG A 79 10.98 17.99 -3.19
N GLN A 80 10.14 19.02 -3.09
CA GLN A 80 9.14 19.15 -2.04
C GLN A 80 8.10 18.02 -2.15
N PHE A 81 7.64 17.74 -3.36
CA PHE A 81 6.72 16.65 -3.63
C PHE A 81 7.23 15.28 -3.13
N ILE A 82 8.45 14.90 -3.49
CA ILE A 82 9.05 13.63 -3.08
C ILE A 82 9.23 13.59 -1.56
N HIS A 83 9.71 14.67 -0.95
CA HIS A 83 9.95 14.71 0.48
C HIS A 83 8.67 14.55 1.31
N GLU A 84 7.57 15.15 0.83
CA GLU A 84 6.31 15.24 1.55
C GLU A 84 5.42 14.00 1.30
N HIS A 85 5.45 13.43 0.09
CA HIS A 85 4.61 12.28 -0.27
C HIS A 85 5.31 10.92 -0.13
N PHE A 86 6.64 10.88 -0.19
CA PHE A 86 7.42 9.64 -0.12
C PHE A 86 8.41 9.66 1.05
N PRO A 87 7.93 9.62 2.31
CA PRO A 87 8.83 9.57 3.45
C PRO A 87 9.68 8.29 3.40
N LYS A 88 10.98 8.42 3.75
CA LYS A 88 11.96 7.32 3.69
C LYS A 88 11.48 6.03 4.34
N ARG A 89 10.71 6.16 5.44
CA ARG A 89 10.12 5.02 6.17
C ARG A 89 9.19 4.19 5.27
N THR A 90 8.31 4.84 4.51
CA THR A 90 7.39 4.17 3.58
C THR A 90 8.12 3.56 2.40
N LEU A 91 9.13 4.24 1.85
CA LEU A 91 9.95 3.70 0.75
C LEU A 91 10.71 2.43 1.16
N ILE A 92 11.30 2.42 2.36
CA ILE A 92 12.01 1.24 2.87
C ILE A 92 11.03 0.09 3.12
N PHE A 93 9.86 0.37 3.72
CA PHE A 93 8.83 -0.65 3.90
C PHE A 93 8.32 -1.21 2.57
N LEU A 94 8.12 -0.35 1.56
CA LEU A 94 7.75 -0.77 0.21
C LEU A 94 8.83 -1.65 -0.42
N GLY A 95 10.09 -1.27 -0.30
CA GLY A 95 11.22 -2.09 -0.76
C GLY A 95 11.24 -3.46 -0.10
N LEU A 96 10.97 -3.52 1.22
CA LEU A 96 10.87 -4.77 1.96
C LEU A 96 9.71 -5.65 1.44
N ALA A 97 8.57 -5.05 1.09
CA ALA A 97 7.44 -5.77 0.51
C ALA A 97 7.75 -6.33 -0.89
N VAL A 98 8.46 -5.58 -1.74
CA VAL A 98 8.91 -6.06 -3.05
C VAL A 98 9.90 -7.21 -2.92
N ILE A 99 10.88 -7.10 -2.01
CA ILE A 99 11.84 -8.17 -1.71
C ILE A 99 11.09 -9.42 -1.22
N TYR A 100 10.10 -9.25 -0.35
CA TYR A 100 9.25 -10.34 0.12
C TYR A 100 8.55 -11.05 -1.05
N LEU A 101 7.89 -10.31 -1.95
CA LEU A 101 7.20 -10.91 -3.10
C LEU A 101 8.16 -11.72 -4.00
N ALA A 102 9.38 -11.22 -4.21
CA ALA A 102 10.40 -11.96 -4.95
C ALA A 102 10.90 -13.21 -4.19
N ALA A 103 11.06 -13.10 -2.87
CA ALA A 103 11.55 -14.18 -2.01
C ALA A 103 10.58 -15.37 -1.92
N ILE A 104 9.27 -15.16 -2.02
CA ILE A 104 8.26 -16.23 -1.98
C ILE A 104 8.56 -17.31 -3.03
N GLN A 105 9.05 -16.93 -4.22
CA GLN A 105 9.35 -17.90 -5.28
C GLN A 105 10.50 -18.87 -4.93
N TRP A 106 11.36 -18.51 -3.96
CA TRP A 106 12.59 -19.25 -3.65
C TRP A 106 12.58 -19.89 -2.25
N ALA A 107 12.01 -19.21 -1.26
CA ALA A 107 12.16 -19.56 0.15
C ALA A 107 10.87 -20.11 0.81
N SER A 108 9.83 -20.44 0.03
CA SER A 108 8.44 -20.73 0.46
C SER A 108 7.70 -19.50 1.01
N PHE A 109 6.37 -19.55 0.96
CA PHE A 109 5.52 -18.48 1.51
C PHE A 109 5.81 -18.26 3.00
N TYR A 110 5.80 -19.32 3.82
CA TYR A 110 5.86 -19.21 5.28
C TYR A 110 7.13 -18.55 5.79
N VAL A 111 8.30 -18.97 5.29
CA VAL A 111 9.59 -18.41 5.73
C VAL A 111 9.70 -16.96 5.27
N SER A 112 9.31 -16.67 4.02
CA SER A 112 9.35 -15.32 3.47
C SER A 112 8.44 -14.37 4.25
N THR A 113 7.21 -14.80 4.58
CA THR A 113 6.25 -14.01 5.35
C THR A 113 6.73 -13.79 6.78
N PHE A 114 7.29 -14.82 7.42
CA PHE A 114 7.83 -14.68 8.77
C PHE A 114 8.95 -13.65 8.83
N VAL A 115 9.96 -13.78 7.95
CA VAL A 115 11.09 -12.86 7.88
C VAL A 115 10.63 -11.45 7.54
N PHE A 116 9.72 -11.31 6.57
CA PHE A 116 9.12 -10.02 6.21
C PHE A 116 8.42 -9.36 7.41
N LEU A 117 7.59 -10.10 8.15
CA LEU A 117 6.88 -9.59 9.33
C LEU A 117 7.85 -9.16 10.42
N VAL A 118 8.86 -9.98 10.74
CA VAL A 118 9.88 -9.65 11.75
C VAL A 118 10.62 -8.38 11.36
N LEU A 119 11.15 -8.31 10.13
CA LEU A 119 11.89 -7.15 9.65
C LEU A 119 11.02 -5.90 9.63
N SER A 120 9.78 -6.01 9.17
CA SER A 120 8.81 -4.90 9.14
C SER A 120 8.51 -4.37 10.53
N ILE A 121 8.22 -5.25 11.50
CA ILE A 121 7.89 -4.85 12.87
C ILE A 121 9.12 -4.28 13.57
N VAL A 122 10.29 -4.88 13.41
CA VAL A 122 11.54 -4.36 13.98
C VAL A 122 11.85 -2.96 13.45
N TYR A 123 11.72 -2.78 12.13
CA TYR A 123 11.98 -1.53 11.45
C TYR A 123 10.97 -0.43 11.85
N LEU A 124 9.68 -0.76 11.89
CA LEU A 124 8.63 0.21 12.23
C LEU A 124 8.57 0.52 13.73
N ARG A 125 8.89 -0.44 14.61
CA ARG A 125 8.79 -0.33 16.08
C ARG A 125 10.10 -0.02 16.79
N ASN A 126 11.14 0.39 16.06
CA ASN A 126 12.47 0.74 16.59
C ASN A 126 13.09 -0.36 17.49
N GLY A 127 13.22 -1.60 17.01
CA GLY A 127 14.24 -2.52 17.53
C GLY A 127 13.86 -3.53 18.62
N ARG A 128 12.59 -3.65 19.03
CA ARG A 128 12.19 -4.72 19.99
C ARG A 128 12.04 -6.08 19.30
N VAL A 129 13.16 -6.74 19.01
CA VAL A 129 13.23 -7.99 18.22
C VAL A 129 12.42 -9.13 18.82
N ALA A 130 12.55 -9.41 20.12
CA ALA A 130 11.82 -10.52 20.76
C ALA A 130 10.30 -10.38 20.63
N GLY A 131 9.78 -9.18 20.90
CA GLY A 131 8.36 -8.89 20.70
C GLY A 131 7.94 -8.73 19.25
N ALA A 132 8.88 -8.62 18.30
CA ALA A 132 8.58 -8.67 16.86
C ALA A 132 8.43 -10.12 16.40
N VAL A 133 9.33 -11.00 16.84
CA VAL A 133 9.31 -12.45 16.58
C VAL A 133 8.01 -13.08 17.07
N MET A 134 7.62 -12.79 18.32
CA MET A 134 6.37 -13.33 18.89
C MET A 134 5.14 -12.87 18.10
N VAL A 135 5.04 -11.57 17.79
CA VAL A 135 3.90 -11.02 17.03
C VAL A 135 3.89 -11.56 15.60
N ALA A 136 5.05 -11.66 14.95
CA ALA A 136 5.17 -12.24 13.62
C ALA A 136 4.73 -13.71 13.60
N ALA A 137 5.10 -14.51 14.60
CA ALA A 137 4.67 -15.90 14.72
C ALA A 137 3.14 -16.01 14.90
N ILE A 138 2.55 -15.18 15.77
CA ILE A 138 1.09 -15.15 15.98
C ILE A 138 0.38 -14.74 14.69
N LEU A 139 0.84 -13.68 14.02
CA LEU A 139 0.26 -13.23 12.76
C LEU A 139 0.37 -14.29 11.68
N LEU A 140 1.52 -14.98 11.56
CA LEU A 140 1.68 -16.06 10.59
C LEU A 140 0.73 -17.22 10.87
N ALA A 141 0.53 -17.59 12.14
CA ALA A 141 -0.44 -18.60 12.52
C ALA A 141 -1.88 -18.19 12.16
N VAL A 142 -2.25 -16.93 12.42
CA VAL A 142 -3.56 -16.39 12.01
C VAL A 142 -3.72 -16.41 10.50
N ILE A 143 -2.70 -15.97 9.75
CA ILE A 143 -2.68 -16.01 8.29
C ILE A 143 -2.87 -17.45 7.80
N TYR A 144 -2.12 -18.41 8.34
CA TYR A 144 -2.24 -19.82 7.99
C TYR A 144 -3.66 -20.37 8.21
N LEU A 145 -4.26 -20.07 9.36
CA LEU A 145 -5.64 -20.47 9.66
C LEU A 145 -6.62 -19.82 8.68
N LEU A 146 -6.44 -18.55 8.34
CA LEU A 146 -7.31 -17.83 7.42
C LEU A 146 -7.22 -18.45 6.01
N PHE A 147 -6.02 -18.73 5.50
CA PHE A 147 -5.85 -19.36 4.20
C PHE A 147 -6.38 -20.79 4.15
N THR A 148 -6.16 -21.56 5.21
CA THR A 148 -6.62 -22.95 5.28
C THR A 148 -8.13 -23.03 5.43
N LEU A 149 -8.74 -22.22 6.31
CA LEU A 149 -10.16 -22.30 6.64
C LEU A 149 -11.05 -21.44 5.74
N ALA A 150 -10.67 -20.18 5.48
CA ALA A 150 -11.51 -19.25 4.74
C ALA A 150 -11.33 -19.37 3.23
N PHE A 151 -10.09 -19.62 2.77
CA PHE A 151 -9.79 -19.73 1.34
C PHE A 151 -9.64 -21.16 0.84
N SER A 152 -9.45 -22.16 1.71
CA SER A 152 -9.19 -23.56 1.31
C SER A 152 -8.08 -23.69 0.26
N VAL A 153 -7.12 -22.76 0.25
CA VAL A 153 -5.98 -22.73 -0.67
C VAL A 153 -4.74 -23.17 0.09
N TYR A 154 -4.09 -24.23 -0.40
CA TYR A 154 -2.74 -24.58 0.03
C TYR A 154 -1.75 -23.63 -0.66
N LEU A 155 -1.08 -22.79 0.13
CA LEU A 155 0.01 -21.94 -0.35
C LEU A 155 1.30 -22.78 -0.48
N PRO A 156 2.07 -22.62 -1.57
CA PRO A 156 3.32 -23.36 -1.82
C PRO A 156 4.47 -22.99 -0.87
#